data_AF-A0A7Y8LSG7-F1
#
_entry.id   AF-A0A7Y8LSG7-F1
#
_cell.length_a   1.000
_cell.length_b   1.000
_cell.length_c   1.000
_cell.angle_alpha   90.00
_cell.angle_beta   90.00
_cell.angle_gamma   90.00
#
_symmetry.space_group_name_H-M   'P 1'
#
loop_
_entity.id
_entity.type
_entity.pdbx_description
1 polymer ?
#
loop_
_entity_poly.entity_id
_entity_poly.type
_entity_poly.pdbx_seq_one_letter_code
_entity_poly.pdbx_strand_id
1 'polypeptide(L)' 'LNLIVRNVYSLTGLSMILGGAIGNLIDRLINGKVVDFIDFSIGSFHWPAFNVADSALTVGIGIIIIKSIFKKT' A
#
# COMPACT_ATOMS: atom_id res chain seq x y z
N LEU A 1 16.32 -21.46 -4.15
CA LEU A 1 16.08 -20.15 -4.83
C LEU A 1 14.60 -19.73 -4.81
N ASN A 2 13.68 -20.55 -5.35
CA ASN A 2 12.24 -20.20 -5.44
C ASN A 2 11.53 -19.95 -4.09
N LEU A 3 11.86 -20.68 -3.03
CA LEU A 3 11.24 -20.47 -1.71
C LEU A 3 11.67 -19.16 -1.04
N ILE A 4 12.96 -18.81 -1.14
CA ILE A 4 13.50 -17.55 -0.58
C ILE A 4 12.86 -16.36 -1.28
N VAL A 5 12.83 -16.38 -2.61
CA VAL A 5 12.20 -15.33 -3.42
C VAL A 5 10.70 -15.20 -3.12
N ARG A 6 9.97 -16.33 -2.97
CA ARG A 6 8.56 -16.33 -2.55
C ARG A 6 8.35 -15.72 -1.17
N ASN A 7 9.29 -15.91 -0.24
CA ASN A 7 9.21 -15.32 1.10
C ASN A 7 9.50 -13.82 1.06
N VAL A 8 10.47 -13.38 0.26
CA VAL A 8 10.78 -11.96 0.10
C VAL A 8 9.56 -11.17 -0.38
N TYR A 9 8.84 -11.64 -1.41
CA TYR A 9 7.62 -10.94 -1.86
C TYR A 9 6.53 -10.84 -0.78
N SER A 10 6.35 -11.89 0.03
CA SER A 10 5.38 -11.82 1.14
C SER A 10 5.81 -10.85 2.22
N LEU A 11 7.08 -10.88 2.60
CA LEU A 11 7.62 -9.97 3.60
C LEU A 11 7.51 -8.53 3.11
N THR A 12 7.93 -8.24 1.88
CA THR A 12 7.81 -6.91 1.28
C THR A 12 6.36 -6.44 1.26
N GLY A 13 5.42 -7.24 0.74
CA GLY A 13 4.00 -6.86 0.69
C GLY A 13 3.42 -6.58 2.07
N LEU A 14 3.67 -7.46 3.05
CA LEU A 14 3.19 -7.30 4.42
C LEU A 14 3.82 -6.09 5.13
N SER A 15 5.12 -5.85 4.95
CA SER A 15 5.81 -4.69 5.51
C SER A 15 5.27 -3.37 4.93
N MET A 16 4.94 -3.33 3.64
CA MET A 16 4.33 -2.15 3.02
C MET A 16 2.92 -1.89 3.57
N ILE A 17 2.10 -2.93 3.70
CA ILE A 17 0.74 -2.82 4.27
C ILE A 17 0.82 -2.32 5.71
N LEU A 18 1.68 -2.92 6.53
CA LEU A 18 1.85 -2.55 7.93
C LEU A 18 2.38 -1.12 8.06
N GLY A 19 3.39 -0.74 7.27
CA GLY A 19 3.95 0.60 7.26
C GLY A 19 2.92 1.67 6.87
N GLY A 20 2.12 1.42 5.84
CA GLY A 20 1.04 2.32 5.43
C GLY A 20 -0.04 2.44 6.51
N ALA A 21 -0.49 1.31 7.08
CA ALA A 21 -1.47 1.31 8.16
C ALA A 21 -0.97 2.09 9.40
N ILE A 22 0.29 1.90 9.79
CA ILE A 22 0.91 2.61 10.91
C ILE A 22 1.05 4.10 10.60
N GLY A 23 1.50 4.49 9.42
CA GLY A 23 1.62 5.91 9.04
C GLY A 23 0.29 6.66 9.16
N ASN A 24 -0.76 6.08 8.56
CA ASN A 24 -2.12 6.62 8.63
C ASN A 24 -2.72 6.58 10.05
N LEU A 25 -2.28 5.65 10.92
CA LEU A 25 -2.67 5.62 12.33
C LEU A 25 -1.98 6.74 13.11
N ILE A 26 -0.67 6.94 12.92
CA ILE A 26 0.10 8.00 13.56
C ILE A 26 -0.51 9.36 13.23
N ASP A 27 -0.86 9.60 11.97
CA ASP A 27 -1.54 10.81 11.55
C ASP A 27 -2.84 11.04 12.33
N ARG A 28 -3.68 10.00 12.47
CA ARG A 28 -4.92 10.10 13.26
C ARG A 28 -4.66 10.38 14.74
N LEU A 29 -3.61 9.81 15.31
CA LEU A 29 -3.26 10.03 16.71
C LEU A 29 -2.73 11.44 16.99
N ILE A 30 -1.94 12.00 16.07
CA ILE A 30 -1.29 13.31 16.24
C ILE A 30 -2.21 14.45 15.76
N ASN A 31 -2.80 14.30 14.58
CA ASN A 31 -3.52 15.36 13.87
C ASN A 31 -5.04 15.20 13.93
N GLY A 32 -5.56 14.09 14.46
CA GLY A 32 -7.00 13.77 14.50
C GLY A 32 -7.60 13.38 13.14
N LYS A 33 -6.79 13.35 12.07
CA LYS A 33 -7.18 13.02 10.70
C LYS A 33 -5.97 12.55 9.91
N VAL A 34 -6.22 11.91 8.77
CA VAL A 34 -5.18 11.59 7.77
C VAL A 34 -4.95 12.81 6.88
N VAL A 35 -3.69 13.11 6.56
CA VAL A 35 -3.34 14.21 5.65
C VAL A 35 -3.10 13.67 4.26
N ASP A 36 -4.03 13.97 3.35
CA ASP A 36 -3.90 13.66 1.93
C ASP A 36 -3.30 14.85 1.17
N PHE A 37 -2.30 14.60 0.34
CA PHE A 37 -1.53 15.65 -0.34
C PHE A 37 -1.22 15.33 -1.80
N ILE A 38 -1.55 14.13 -2.28
CA ILE A 38 -1.43 13.74 -3.68
C ILE A 38 -2.83 13.83 -4.29
N ASP A 39 -3.03 14.77 -5.22
CA ASP A 39 -4.27 14.96 -5.98
C ASP A 39 -3.98 14.79 -7.48
N PHE A 40 -4.78 13.97 -8.15
CA PHE A 40 -4.67 13.72 -9.58
C PHE A 40 -6.00 14.02 -10.27
N SER A 41 -5.93 14.84 -11.32
CA SER A 41 -7.11 15.26 -12.08
C SER A 41 -6.87 15.16 -13.58
N ILE A 42 -7.89 14.72 -14.32
CA ILE A 42 -7.91 14.70 -15.80
C ILE A 42 -9.22 15.34 -16.25
N GLY A 43 -9.13 16.52 -16.88
CA GLY A 43 -10.32 17.31 -17.24
C GLY A 43 -11.11 17.71 -15.99
N SER A 44 -12.42 17.42 -15.97
CA SER A 44 -13.29 17.65 -14.80
C SER A 44 -13.30 16.49 -13.81
N PHE A 45 -12.59 15.39 -14.10
CA PHE A 45 -12.53 14.23 -13.21
C PHE A 45 -11.37 14.39 -12.22
N HIS A 46 -11.69 14.22 -10.94
CA HIS A 46 -10.71 14.19 -9.85
C HIS A 46 -10.68 12.78 -9.25
N TRP A 47 -9.50 12.18 -9.25
CA TRP A 47 -9.25 11.01 -8.44
C TRP A 47 -9.26 11.42 -6.96
N PRO A 48 -9.79 10.61 -6.03
CA PRO A 48 -9.74 10.93 -4.62
C PRO A 48 -8.30 11.19 -4.16
N ALA A 49 -8.07 12.32 -3.48
CA ALA A 49 -6.76 12.63 -2.93
C ALA A 49 -6.29 11.52 -1.98
N PHE A 50 -4.99 11.26 -1.98
CA PHE A 50 -4.38 10.19 -1.19
C PHE A 50 -2.96 10.59 -0.75
N ASN A 51 -2.31 9.70 -0.01
CA ASN A 51 -0.94 9.93 0.47
C ASN A 51 -0.01 8.73 0.22
N VAL A 52 1.23 8.84 0.71
CA VAL A 52 2.25 7.79 0.57
C VAL A 52 1.87 6.51 1.33
N ALA A 53 1.19 6.61 2.47
CA ALA A 53 0.71 5.46 3.22
C ALA A 53 -0.36 4.68 2.45
N ASP A 54 -1.27 5.36 1.74
CA ASP A 54 -2.27 4.72 0.87
C ASP A 54 -1.61 4.05 -0.35
N SER A 55 -0.55 4.68 -0.88
CA SER A 55 0.27 4.09 -1.95
C SER A 55 0.95 2.80 -1.47
N ALA A 56 1.52 2.81 -0.26
CA ALA A 56 2.14 1.63 0.34
C ALA A 56 1.13 0.50 0.58
N LEU A 57 -0.07 0.82 1.06
CA LEU A 57 -1.18 -0.12 1.20
C LEU A 57 -1.54 -0.75 -0.14
N THR A 58 -1.77 0.08 -1.17
CA THR A 58 -2.19 -0.36 -2.51
C THR A 58 -1.15 -1.26 -3.17
N VAL A 59 0.11 -0.84 -3.17
CA VAL A 59 1.20 -1.61 -3.78
C VAL A 59 1.46 -2.90 -2.98
N GLY A 60 1.45 -2.83 -1.64
CA GLY A 60 1.63 -3.99 -0.78
C GLY A 60 0.56 -5.06 -1.01
N ILE A 61 -0.72 -4.67 -1.08
CA ILE A 61 -1.83 -5.57 -1.42
C ILE A 61 -1.64 -6.14 -2.84
N GLY A 62 -1.26 -5.29 -3.80
CA GLY A 62 -0.97 -5.72 -5.18
C GLY A 62 0.10 -6.81 -5.25
N ILE A 63 1.21 -6.67 -4.50
CA ILE A 63 2.27 -7.68 -4.41
C ILE A 63 1.71 -9.01 -3.88
N ILE A 64 0.90 -8.99 -2.82
CA ILE A 64 0.33 -10.21 -2.23
C ILE A 64 -0.66 -10.88 -3.20
N ILE A 65 -1.51 -10.11 -3.88
CA ILE A 65 -2.46 -10.64 -4.87
C ILE A 65 -1.73 -11.26 -6.05
N ILE A 66 -0.78 -10.54 -6.65
CA ILE A 66 0.03 -11.03 -7.77
C ILE A 66 0.74 -12.32 -7.37
N LYS A 67 1.40 -12.34 -6.20
CA LYS A 67 2.04 -13.56 -5.68
C LYS A 67 1.03 -14.70 -5.55
N SER A 68 -0.16 -14.45 -5.05
CA SER A 68 -1.20 -15.47 -4.86
C SER A 68 -1.66 -16.07 -6.19
N ILE A 69 -1.92 -15.22 -7.20
CA ILE A 69 -2.36 -15.65 -8.53
C ILE A 69 -1.28 -16.47 -9.25
N PHE A 70 -0.02 -16.06 -9.16
CA PHE A 70 1.10 -16.75 -9.82
C PHE A 70 1.73 -17.86 -8.97
N LYS A 71 1.18 -18.15 -7.78
CA LYS A 71 1.57 -19.33 -7.01
C LYS A 71 1.04 -20.57 -7.72
N LYS A 72 1.86 -21.14 -8.60
CA LYS A 72 1.61 -22.45 -9.20
C LYS A 72 1.38 -23.46 -8.06
N THR A 73 0.19 -24.05 -8.04
CA THR A 73 -0.21 -25.15 -7.13
C THR A 73 0.83 -26.26 -7.16
#